data_AF-A0A973A027-F1
#
_entry.id   AF-A0A973A027-F1
#
_cell.length_a   1.000
_cell.length_b   1.000
_cell.length_c   1.000
_cell.angle_alpha   90.00
_cell.angle_beta   90.00
_cell.angle_gamma   90.00
#
_symmetry.space_group_name_H-M   'P 1'
#
loop_
_entity.id
_entity.type
_entity.pdbx_description
1 polymer ?
#
loop_
_entity_poly.entity_id
_entity_poly.type
_entity_poly.pdbx_seq_one_letter_code
_entity_poly.pdbx_strand_id
1 'polypeptide(L)'
;MQFKKQTLSKAAQGYCITSLPILGQDRIIAAPEAKGPTMVFTAPNWECSVLATEPGGCMGFAMVPGRGDAMFMITKFYPIFKSEEAGIHLYQASDGLNTPWAGQRIIDLPFVHRISVVGNGVDNYLVAASVCEGKDFQDDWSKPGAVYVAKIQDDLAGPWELVPILEGIHQNHGMQV
;
A
#
# COMPACT_ATOMS: atom_id res chain seq x y z
N MET A 1 -25.70 -10.16 21.16
CA MET A 1 -25.16 -10.22 19.79
C MET A 1 -24.41 -11.55 19.66
N GLN A 2 -24.76 -12.41 18.70
CA GLN A 2 -24.04 -13.65 18.45
C GLN A 2 -23.05 -13.42 17.31
N PHE A 3 -21.77 -13.70 17.53
CA PHE A 3 -20.73 -13.60 16.51
C PHE A 3 -20.48 -14.99 15.93
N LYS A 4 -20.54 -15.12 14.60
CA LYS A 4 -20.17 -16.34 13.88
C LYS A 4 -18.83 -16.12 13.18
N LYS A 5 -17.83 -16.93 13.50
CA LYS A 5 -16.55 -16.93 12.79
C LYS A 5 -16.71 -17.63 11.44
N GLN A 6 -16.23 -17.01 10.38
CA GLN A 6 -16.16 -17.59 9.04
C GLN A 6 -14.76 -17.38 8.47
N THR A 7 -14.25 -18.38 7.75
CA THR A 7 -13.01 -18.24 6.97
C THR A 7 -13.37 -17.81 5.56
N LEU A 8 -12.86 -16.66 5.11
CA LEU A 8 -13.12 -16.12 3.77
C LEU A 8 -12.04 -16.54 2.75
N SER A 9 -10.78 -16.61 3.18
CA SER A 9 -9.65 -17.04 2.35
C SER A 9 -8.45 -17.43 3.22
N LYS A 10 -7.35 -17.86 2.59
CA LYS A 10 -6.05 -18.13 3.21
C LYS A 10 -4.95 -17.44 2.39
N ALA A 11 -4.05 -16.71 3.07
CA ALA A 11 -2.83 -16.17 2.48
C ALA A 11 -1.63 -16.56 3.34
N ALA A 12 -0.51 -16.87 2.69
CA ALA A 12 0.75 -17.04 3.39
C ALA A 12 1.22 -15.67 3.89
N GLN A 13 1.44 -15.54 5.21
CA GLN A 13 1.88 -14.28 5.84
C GLN A 13 0.95 -13.10 5.46
N GLY A 14 -0.37 -13.31 5.58
CA GLY A 14 -1.34 -12.21 5.45
C GLY A 14 -1.01 -11.10 6.45
N TYR A 15 -0.85 -9.87 5.95
CA TYR A 15 -0.31 -8.77 6.75
C TYR A 15 -1.24 -7.55 6.72
N CYS A 16 -1.45 -6.95 5.55
CA CYS A 16 -2.26 -5.75 5.41
C CYS A 16 -3.71 -6.14 5.15
N ILE A 17 -4.64 -5.69 6.01
CA ILE A 17 -6.09 -5.84 5.81
C ILE A 17 -6.79 -4.55 6.21
N THR A 18 -7.68 -4.05 5.34
CA THR A 18 -8.44 -2.82 5.60
C THR A 18 -9.73 -2.78 4.78
N SER A 19 -10.57 -1.77 4.99
CA SER A 19 -11.75 -1.47 4.17
C SER A 19 -11.48 -0.25 3.29
N LEU A 20 -11.78 -0.33 2.00
CA LEU A 20 -11.61 0.76 1.03
C LEU A 20 -12.82 0.89 0.10
N PRO A 21 -13.14 2.10 -0.38
CA PRO A 21 -14.20 2.35 -1.36
C PRO A 21 -13.74 1.97 -2.78
N ILE A 22 -13.69 0.67 -3.07
CA ILE A 22 -13.25 0.12 -4.35
C ILE A 22 -14.46 -0.01 -5.29
N LEU A 23 -14.37 0.61 -6.46
CA LEU A 23 -15.44 0.70 -7.46
C LEU A 23 -16.76 1.24 -6.87
N GLY A 24 -16.66 2.23 -5.98
CA GLY A 24 -17.82 2.90 -5.36
C GLY A 24 -18.52 2.07 -4.27
N GLN A 25 -17.93 0.96 -3.83
CA GLN A 25 -18.46 0.12 -2.76
C GLN A 25 -17.40 -0.07 -1.67
N ASP A 26 -17.82 -0.08 -0.41
CA ASP A 26 -16.94 -0.47 0.69
C ASP A 26 -16.62 -1.97 0.58
N ARG A 27 -15.35 -2.27 0.38
CA ARG A 27 -14.84 -3.64 0.24
C ARG A 27 -13.68 -3.86 1.19
N ILE A 28 -13.56 -5.09 1.68
CA ILE A 28 -12.38 -5.50 2.44
C ILE A 28 -11.29 -5.87 1.43
N ILE A 29 -10.09 -5.34 1.63
CA ILE A 29 -8.91 -5.69 0.86
C ILE A 29 -7.88 -6.31 1.79
N ALA A 30 -7.19 -7.34 1.33
CA ALA A 30 -6.11 -7.97 2.09
C ALA A 30 -4.94 -8.36 1.17
N ALA A 31 -3.72 -8.19 1.64
CA ALA A 31 -2.51 -8.62 0.94
C ALA A 31 -1.45 -9.19 1.89
N PRO A 32 -0.61 -10.11 1.41
CA PRO A 32 0.47 -10.68 2.19
C PRO A 32 1.72 -9.79 2.22
N GLU A 33 2.49 -9.92 3.29
CA GLU A 33 3.90 -9.48 3.34
C GLU A 33 4.82 -10.43 2.55
N ALA A 34 4.42 -11.71 2.41
CA ALA A 34 5.08 -12.62 1.50
C ALA A 34 4.73 -12.32 0.03
N LYS A 35 5.27 -13.12 -0.89
CA LYS A 35 4.76 -13.19 -2.27
C LYS A 35 3.34 -13.76 -2.27
N GLY A 36 2.51 -13.24 -3.15
CA GLY A 36 1.13 -13.69 -3.31
C GLY A 36 0.18 -12.54 -3.67
N PRO A 37 -1.08 -12.89 -3.96
CA PRO A 37 -2.04 -11.93 -4.50
C PRO A 37 -2.59 -10.99 -3.45
N THR A 38 -2.95 -9.79 -3.91
CA THR A 38 -3.89 -8.91 -3.23
C THR A 38 -5.31 -9.39 -3.52
N MET A 39 -6.09 -9.63 -2.47
CA MET A 39 -7.46 -10.12 -2.52
C MET A 39 -8.44 -9.02 -2.13
N VAL A 40 -9.61 -9.04 -2.75
CA VAL A 40 -10.74 -8.17 -2.40
C VAL A 40 -11.96 -9.02 -2.06
N PHE A 41 -12.69 -8.62 -1.03
CA PHE A 41 -13.88 -9.32 -0.52
C PHE A 41 -15.09 -8.41 -0.61
N THR A 42 -16.17 -8.91 -1.22
CA THR A 42 -17.36 -8.11 -1.53
C THR A 42 -18.59 -8.59 -0.77
N ALA A 43 -19.24 -7.67 -0.04
CA ALA A 43 -20.50 -7.92 0.65
C ALA A 43 -21.65 -8.25 -0.35
N PRO A 44 -22.73 -8.93 0.06
CA PRO A 44 -23.00 -9.40 1.43
C PRO A 44 -22.35 -10.74 1.79
N ASN A 45 -21.97 -11.55 0.80
CA ASN A 45 -21.46 -12.91 1.03
C ASN A 45 -19.95 -12.97 1.27
N TRP A 46 -19.25 -11.84 1.11
CA TRP A 46 -17.81 -11.71 1.25
C TRP A 46 -17.04 -12.61 0.28
N GLU A 47 -17.51 -12.66 -0.96
CA GLU A 47 -16.86 -13.39 -2.05
C GLU A 47 -15.47 -12.82 -2.29
N CYS A 48 -14.47 -13.70 -2.39
CA CYS A 48 -13.06 -13.36 -2.55
C CYS A 48 -12.66 -13.42 -4.02
N SER A 49 -12.10 -12.32 -4.54
CA SER A 49 -11.50 -12.24 -5.87
C SER A 49 -10.04 -11.77 -5.78
N VAL A 50 -9.23 -12.14 -6.78
CA VAL A 50 -7.87 -11.62 -6.94
C VAL A 50 -7.95 -10.23 -7.54
N LEU A 51 -7.53 -9.21 -6.78
CA LEU A 51 -7.45 -7.83 -7.25
C LEU A 51 -6.12 -7.58 -7.97
N ALA A 52 -5.01 -8.10 -7.45
CA ALA A 52 -3.70 -8.03 -8.09
C ALA A 52 -2.93 -9.33 -7.82
N THR A 53 -2.12 -9.77 -8.78
CA THR A 53 -1.38 -11.03 -8.68
C THR A 53 -0.03 -10.89 -7.99
N GLU A 54 0.73 -9.85 -8.35
CA GLU A 54 2.10 -9.58 -7.91
C GLU A 54 2.41 -8.06 -8.02
N PRO A 55 3.52 -7.58 -7.44
CA PRO A 55 4.32 -8.25 -6.42
C PRO A 55 3.63 -8.26 -5.05
N GLY A 56 3.96 -9.24 -4.21
CA GLY A 56 3.64 -9.21 -2.77
C GLY A 56 4.49 -8.20 -1.98
N GLY A 57 4.65 -8.42 -0.68
CA GLY A 57 5.40 -7.48 0.18
C GLY A 57 4.60 -6.23 0.52
N CYS A 58 3.30 -6.41 0.79
CA CYS A 58 2.38 -5.31 1.04
C CYS A 58 2.44 -4.83 2.49
N MET A 59 2.59 -3.51 2.68
CA MET A 59 2.59 -2.86 4.00
C MET A 59 1.48 -1.83 4.19
N GLY A 60 0.82 -1.42 3.11
CA GLY A 60 -0.21 -0.39 3.15
C GLY A 60 -0.84 -0.12 1.80
N PHE A 61 -2.06 0.40 1.86
CA PHE A 61 -2.86 0.85 0.74
C PHE A 61 -3.27 2.30 0.93
N ALA A 62 -3.44 3.03 -0.15
CA ALA A 62 -4.14 4.32 -0.15
C ALA A 62 -4.94 4.48 -1.45
N MET A 63 -6.13 5.08 -1.38
CA MET A 63 -6.93 5.32 -2.58
C MET A 63 -6.38 6.50 -3.37
N VAL A 64 -6.50 6.42 -4.70
CA VAL A 64 -6.32 7.61 -5.54
C VAL A 64 -7.55 8.51 -5.36
N PRO A 65 -7.39 9.79 -4.99
CA PRO A 65 -8.52 10.70 -4.78
C PRO A 65 -9.49 10.72 -5.96
N GLY A 66 -10.79 10.60 -5.67
CA GLY A 66 -11.84 10.62 -6.69
C GLY A 66 -11.92 9.37 -7.59
N ARG A 67 -11.05 8.38 -7.39
CA ARG A 67 -11.01 7.16 -8.21
C ARG A 67 -11.24 5.90 -7.37
N GLY A 68 -12.37 5.23 -7.60
CA GLY A 68 -12.65 3.91 -7.02
C GLY A 68 -11.95 2.76 -7.76
N ASP A 69 -11.40 3.02 -8.93
CA ASP A 69 -10.79 2.07 -9.86
C ASP A 69 -9.26 2.14 -9.87
N ALA A 70 -8.66 2.87 -8.92
CA ALA A 70 -7.23 2.99 -8.76
C ALA A 70 -6.80 3.09 -7.29
N MET A 71 -5.64 2.53 -6.96
CA MET A 71 -5.05 2.61 -5.63
C MET A 71 -3.52 2.64 -5.68
N PHE A 72 -2.94 3.22 -4.64
CA PHE A 72 -1.53 3.06 -4.30
C PHE A 72 -1.35 1.88 -3.36
N MET A 73 -0.32 1.09 -3.58
CA MET A 73 0.05 -0.02 -2.72
C MET A 73 1.57 -0.02 -2.51
N ILE A 74 2.00 -0.14 -1.25
CA ILE A 74 3.40 -0.49 -0.97
C ILE A 74 3.61 -1.93 -1.42
N THR A 75 4.69 -2.21 -2.15
CA THR A 75 5.07 -3.56 -2.52
C THR A 75 6.55 -3.82 -2.27
N LYS A 76 6.94 -5.10 -2.33
CA LYS A 76 8.32 -5.60 -2.15
C LYS A 76 8.96 -5.26 -0.79
N PHE A 77 8.16 -4.98 0.23
CA PHE A 77 8.64 -4.99 1.61
C PHE A 77 8.49 -6.42 2.15
N TYR A 78 9.56 -7.21 2.08
CA TYR A 78 9.52 -8.62 2.45
C TYR A 78 10.01 -8.87 3.88
N PRO A 79 9.66 -10.02 4.50
CA PRO A 79 10.01 -10.32 5.88
C PRO A 79 11.49 -10.21 6.16
N ILE A 80 11.82 -9.89 7.42
CA ILE A 80 13.19 -9.67 7.89
C ILE A 80 13.81 -8.42 7.22
N PHE A 81 12.98 -7.43 6.90
CA PHE A 81 13.38 -6.15 6.32
C PHE A 81 14.17 -6.28 4.99
N LYS A 82 13.83 -7.28 4.17
CA LYS A 82 14.33 -7.37 2.78
C LYS A 82 13.55 -6.40 1.91
N SER A 83 13.82 -5.12 2.09
CA SER A 83 12.97 -4.01 1.64
C SER A 83 13.76 -2.95 0.87
N GLU A 84 14.98 -3.24 0.43
CA GLU A 84 15.79 -2.39 -0.43
C GLU A 84 15.10 -2.13 -1.78
N GLU A 85 14.35 -3.13 -2.26
CA GLU A 85 13.52 -3.01 -3.46
C GLU A 85 12.09 -2.52 -3.18
N ALA A 86 11.75 -2.16 -1.94
CA ALA A 86 10.41 -1.66 -1.63
C ALA A 86 10.12 -0.36 -2.39
N GLY A 87 8.83 -0.09 -2.58
CA GLY A 87 8.37 1.10 -3.26
C GLY A 87 6.85 1.14 -3.36
N ILE A 88 6.33 2.13 -4.09
CA ILE A 88 4.89 2.34 -4.24
C ILE A 88 4.50 2.05 -5.68
N HIS A 89 3.47 1.22 -5.83
CA HIS A 89 2.87 0.89 -7.12
C HIS A 89 1.47 1.48 -7.20
N LEU A 90 1.13 1.97 -8.39
CA LEU A 90 -0.22 2.31 -8.79
C LEU A 90 -0.87 1.08 -9.41
N TYR A 91 -2.03 0.70 -8.90
CA TYR A 91 -2.87 -0.35 -9.48
C TYR A 91 -4.13 0.26 -10.07
N GLN A 92 -4.49 -0.16 -11.28
CA GLN A 92 -5.67 0.33 -11.99
C GLN A 92 -6.51 -0.80 -12.57
N ALA A 93 -7.83 -0.68 -12.45
CA ALA A 93 -8.76 -1.57 -13.12
C ALA A 93 -8.77 -1.31 -14.63
N SER A 94 -8.84 -2.39 -15.42
CA SER A 94 -9.18 -2.32 -16.85
C SER A 94 -10.65 -2.67 -17.10
N ASP A 95 -11.20 -3.61 -16.31
CA ASP A 95 -12.62 -4.01 -16.33
C ASP A 95 -13.09 -4.40 -14.92
N GLY A 96 -13.22 -3.40 -14.05
CA GLY A 96 -13.73 -3.59 -12.69
C GLY A 96 -12.96 -4.64 -11.88
N LEU A 97 -13.65 -5.72 -11.47
CA LEU A 97 -13.05 -6.90 -10.80
C LEU A 97 -13.04 -8.15 -11.70
N ASN A 98 -13.42 -8.05 -12.97
CA ASN A 98 -13.45 -9.19 -13.90
C ASN A 98 -12.03 -9.63 -14.28
N THR A 99 -11.08 -8.70 -14.23
CA THR A 99 -9.65 -8.93 -14.46
C THR A 99 -8.82 -8.37 -13.30
N PRO A 100 -7.66 -8.97 -12.99
CA PRO A 100 -6.71 -8.36 -12.07
C PRO A 100 -6.29 -6.97 -12.55
N TRP A 101 -6.15 -6.04 -11.61
CA TRP A 101 -5.71 -4.68 -11.84
C TRP A 101 -4.25 -4.67 -12.30
N ALA A 102 -3.94 -3.81 -13.27
CA ALA A 102 -2.59 -3.62 -13.76
C ALA A 102 -1.79 -2.79 -12.77
N GLY A 103 -0.67 -3.32 -12.30
CA GLY A 103 0.27 -2.64 -11.40
C GLY A 103 1.42 -2.00 -12.16
N GLN A 104 1.73 -0.74 -11.86
CA GLN A 104 2.89 -0.01 -12.33
C GLN A 104 3.66 0.56 -11.14
N ARG A 105 4.98 0.35 -11.10
CA ARG A 105 5.85 1.01 -10.13
C ARG A 105 5.95 2.50 -10.46
N ILE A 106 5.64 3.35 -9.50
CA ILE A 106 5.63 4.81 -9.69
C ILE A 106 6.63 5.55 -8.80
N ILE A 107 6.98 4.97 -7.64
CA ILE A 107 7.93 5.56 -6.69
C ILE A 107 8.88 4.47 -6.20
N ASP A 108 10.17 4.74 -6.34
CA ASP A 108 11.24 4.02 -5.66
C ASP A 108 11.45 4.63 -4.27
N LEU A 109 11.09 3.87 -3.23
CA LEU A 109 11.34 4.27 -1.85
C LEU A 109 11.69 3.02 -1.03
N PRO A 110 12.98 2.67 -0.94
CA PRO A 110 13.45 1.59 -0.10
C PRO A 110 12.91 1.72 1.33
N PHE A 111 12.59 0.60 1.95
CA PHE A 111 12.09 0.52 3.33
C PHE A 111 10.80 1.33 3.61
N VAL A 112 10.03 1.73 2.58
CA VAL A 112 8.70 2.33 2.77
C VAL A 112 7.77 1.37 3.51
N HIS A 113 7.19 1.83 4.61
CA HIS A 113 6.40 0.99 5.52
C HIS A 113 4.98 1.53 5.77
N ARG A 114 4.76 2.84 5.56
CA ARG A 114 3.42 3.45 5.65
C ARG A 114 3.20 4.39 4.48
N ILE A 115 1.97 4.38 3.97
CA ILE A 115 1.47 5.37 3.01
C ILE A 115 0.10 5.86 3.44
N SER A 116 -0.23 7.09 3.07
CA SER A 116 -1.59 7.64 3.17
C SER A 116 -1.76 8.77 2.17
N VAL A 117 -2.99 9.20 1.96
CA VAL A 117 -3.31 10.34 1.10
C VAL A 117 -4.00 11.41 1.92
N VAL A 118 -3.53 12.65 1.80
CA VAL A 118 -4.09 13.83 2.46
C VAL A 118 -4.44 14.88 1.41
N GLY A 119 -5.41 15.75 1.72
CA GLY A 119 -5.82 16.84 0.85
C GLY A 119 -5.93 18.15 1.61
N ASN A 120 -5.67 19.26 0.94
CA ASN A 120 -5.87 20.62 1.49
C ASN A 120 -7.14 21.31 0.95
N GLY A 121 -8.00 20.54 0.27
CA GLY A 121 -9.22 21.03 -0.40
C GLY A 121 -9.02 21.47 -1.85
N VAL A 122 -7.77 21.71 -2.27
CA VAL A 122 -7.40 22.07 -3.66
C VAL A 122 -6.55 20.95 -4.28
N ASP A 123 -5.48 20.59 -3.59
CA ASP A 123 -4.52 19.58 -4.01
C ASP A 123 -4.58 18.37 -3.09
N ASN A 124 -4.19 17.21 -3.63
CA ASN A 124 -3.99 15.98 -2.88
C ASN A 124 -2.52 15.57 -2.90
N TYR A 125 -2.10 14.89 -1.84
CA TYR A 125 -0.72 14.50 -1.62
C TYR A 125 -0.64 13.07 -1.13
N LEU A 126 0.28 12.30 -1.69
CA LEU A 126 0.69 11.00 -1.19
C LEU A 126 1.77 11.24 -0.13
N VAL A 127 1.50 10.80 1.09
CA VAL A 127 2.46 10.81 2.20
C VAL A 127 3.02 9.40 2.34
N ALA A 128 4.34 9.28 2.45
CA ALA A 128 5.03 8.00 2.57
C ALA A 128 6.10 8.06 3.67
N ALA A 129 6.20 7.02 4.49
CA ALA A 129 7.19 6.91 5.54
C ALA A 129 8.10 5.69 5.31
N SER A 130 9.41 5.92 5.26
CA SER A 130 10.41 4.86 5.32
C SER A 130 10.74 4.55 6.78
N VAL A 131 10.86 3.27 7.13
CA VAL A 131 11.18 2.85 8.51
C VAL A 131 12.64 3.16 8.89
N CYS A 132 13.52 3.18 7.88
CA CYS A 132 14.93 3.52 7.92
C CYS A 132 15.40 3.87 6.50
N GLU A 133 16.57 4.49 6.35
CA GLU A 133 17.22 4.67 5.04
C GLU A 133 17.94 3.39 4.54
N GLY A 134 18.32 2.50 5.46
CA GLY A 134 19.01 1.27 5.13
C GLY A 134 19.39 0.47 6.37
N LYS A 135 19.80 -0.78 6.16
CA LYS A 135 20.21 -1.69 7.23
C LYS A 135 21.42 -2.51 6.78
N ASP A 136 22.48 -2.53 7.56
CA ASP A 136 23.63 -3.41 7.31
C ASP A 136 23.39 -4.83 7.86
N PHE A 137 22.51 -4.95 8.85
CA PHE A 137 22.00 -6.20 9.41
C PHE A 137 20.59 -5.99 10.00
N GLN A 138 19.88 -7.07 10.34
CA GLN A 138 18.45 -7.01 10.73
C GLN A 138 18.16 -6.03 11.89
N ASP A 139 19.04 -5.92 12.88
CA ASP A 139 18.85 -5.04 14.04
C ASP A 139 19.57 -3.69 13.91
N ASP A 140 20.14 -3.39 12.74
CA ASP A 140 20.77 -2.10 12.46
C ASP A 140 19.70 -1.01 12.32
N TRP A 141 19.64 -0.12 13.29
CA TRP A 141 18.77 1.06 13.28
C TRP A 141 19.57 2.36 13.25
N SER A 142 20.87 2.29 12.89
CA SER A 142 21.76 3.46 12.88
C SER A 142 21.37 4.52 11.84
N LYS A 143 20.70 4.10 10.77
CA LYS A 143 20.24 4.96 9.68
C LYS A 143 18.76 5.30 9.90
N PRO A 144 18.42 6.54 10.31
CA PRO A 144 17.04 6.91 10.56
C PRO A 144 16.21 6.86 9.27
N GLY A 145 14.89 6.75 9.41
CA GLY A 145 13.95 6.91 8.32
C GLY A 145 13.44 8.35 8.22
N ALA A 146 12.54 8.56 7.27
CA ALA A 146 11.94 9.86 7.01
C ALA A 146 10.48 9.73 6.55
N VAL A 147 9.77 10.85 6.61
CA VAL A 147 8.45 11.04 6.01
C VAL A 147 8.59 11.97 4.82
N TYR A 148 8.01 11.55 3.71
CA TYR A 148 8.00 12.25 2.44
C TYR A 148 6.58 12.60 2.03
N VAL A 149 6.47 13.65 1.23
CA VAL A 149 5.24 14.02 0.54
C VAL A 149 5.50 14.13 -0.95
N ALA A 150 4.55 13.66 -1.76
CA ALA A 150 4.52 13.94 -3.19
C ALA A 150 3.13 14.46 -3.56
N LYS A 151 3.08 15.50 -4.38
CA LYS A 151 1.81 15.98 -4.93
C LYS A 151 1.25 14.93 -5.89
N ILE A 152 -0.03 14.58 -5.73
CA ILE A 152 -0.73 13.70 -6.67
C ILE A 152 -1.05 14.53 -7.90
N GLN A 153 -0.42 14.18 -9.02
CA GLN A 153 -0.60 14.83 -10.31
C GLN A 153 -1.69 14.15 -11.15
N ASP A 154 -2.14 14.83 -12.21
CA ASP A 154 -3.17 14.29 -13.11
C ASP A 154 -2.66 13.05 -13.87
N ASP A 155 -1.41 13.10 -14.36
CA ASP A 155 -0.75 11.95 -14.98
C ASP A 155 -0.06 11.07 -13.93
N LEU A 156 -0.82 10.12 -13.39
CA LEU A 156 -0.34 9.21 -12.34
C LEU A 156 0.82 8.30 -12.79
N ALA A 157 1.01 8.12 -14.11
CA ALA A 157 2.11 7.34 -14.68
C ALA A 157 3.37 8.19 -14.94
N GLY A 158 3.27 9.51 -14.80
CA GLY A 158 4.37 10.45 -14.93
C GLY A 158 5.38 10.37 -13.77
N PRO A 159 6.42 11.21 -13.79
CA PRO A 159 7.45 11.24 -12.74
C PRO A 159 6.87 11.73 -11.41
N TRP A 160 7.33 11.17 -10.29
CA TRP A 160 6.91 11.57 -8.95
C TRP A 160 8.06 12.26 -8.22
N GLU A 161 7.81 13.45 -7.67
CA GLU A 161 8.77 14.19 -6.84
C GLU A 161 8.44 13.98 -5.36
N LEU A 162 9.35 13.30 -4.64
CA LEU A 162 9.27 13.13 -3.19
C LEU A 162 10.04 14.24 -2.48
N VAL A 163 9.36 14.97 -1.60
CA VAL A 163 9.95 15.99 -0.75
C VAL A 163 9.95 15.49 0.70
N PRO A 164 11.11 15.37 1.37
CA PRO A 164 11.15 15.03 2.79
C PRO A 164 10.54 16.17 3.62
N ILE A 165 9.67 15.82 4.57
CA ILE A 165 9.01 16.78 5.48
C ILE A 165 9.34 16.51 6.95
N LEU A 166 9.88 15.34 7.26
CA LEU A 166 10.35 14.98 8.59
C LEU A 166 11.44 13.92 8.49
N GLU A 167 12.62 14.20 8.99
CA GLU A 167 13.81 13.35 8.87
C GLU A 167 14.37 13.00 10.25
N GLY A 168 15.28 12.02 10.31
CA GLY A 168 15.94 11.66 11.57
C GLY A 168 15.11 10.78 12.51
N ILE A 169 14.06 10.11 12.01
CA ILE A 169 13.21 9.24 12.84
C ILE A 169 13.74 7.81 12.82
N HIS A 170 14.33 7.36 13.92
CA HIS A 170 14.71 5.96 14.06
C HIS A 170 13.48 5.06 14.23
N GLN A 171 13.49 3.90 13.56
CA GLN A 171 12.41 2.90 13.65
C GLN A 171 11.03 3.50 13.32
N ASN A 172 10.92 4.24 12.21
CA ASN A 172 9.73 4.99 11.83
C ASN A 172 8.56 4.08 11.36
N HIS A 173 7.95 3.34 12.29
CA HIS A 173 6.86 2.40 12.03
C HIS A 173 5.46 3.06 12.05
N GLY A 174 5.38 4.27 12.59
CA GLY A 174 4.13 4.98 12.87
C GLY A 174 3.90 6.14 11.91
N MET A 175 2.79 6.06 11.18
CA MET A 175 2.22 7.22 10.49
C MET A 175 0.71 7.00 10.41
N GLN A 176 -0.04 7.92 10.99
CA GLN A 176 -1.50 8.03 10.83
C GLN A 176 -1.79 9.51 10.59
N VAL A 177 -2.54 9.78 9.54
CA VAL A 177 -2.96 11.13 9.10
C VAL A 177 -4.46 11.20 9.02
#